data_AF-A0A814R4Y6-F1
#
_entry.id   AF-A0A814R4Y6-F1
#
_cell.length_a   1.000
_cell.length_b   1.000
_cell.length_c   1.000
_cell.angle_alpha   90.00
_cell.angle_beta   90.00
_cell.angle_gamma   90.00
#
_symmetry.space_group_name_H-M   'P 1'
#
loop_
_entity.id
_entity.type
_entity.pdbx_description
1 polymer ?
#
loop_
_entity_poly.entity_id
_entity_poly.type
_entity_poly.pdbx_seq_one_letter_code
_entity_poly.pdbx_strand_id
1 'polypeptide(L)'
;MNIRSSHSASLEVVPSRTLSSQQYERLIEEFRLNAHSYYTLKVNFKHRLLQDYVMTSIPMCLVVQTRFQYMIDLFLNENGYIVSAHIATNNATCTTLNVSTLDTKNDLTYKVSLRLQSSDNGPQPEIQHFLNKLKREKEAKLNTDSDNRPFVLKYWKYLLPIVIIFLVQGAFPDGGSGGR
;
A
#
# COMPACT_ATOMS: atom_id res chain seq x y z
N MET A 1 16.83 4.14 -8.18
CA MET A 1 15.48 4.01 -7.58
C MET A 1 15.37 2.57 -7.09
N ASN A 2 15.50 2.36 -5.78
CA ASN A 2 15.71 1.05 -5.19
C ASN A 2 14.48 0.74 -4.31
N ILE A 3 13.49 0.05 -4.87
CA ILE A 3 12.27 -0.31 -4.15
C ILE A 3 12.52 -1.66 -3.49
N ARG A 4 12.95 -1.64 -2.22
CA ARG A 4 12.89 -2.82 -1.35
C ARG A 4 11.47 -2.92 -0.79
N SER A 5 10.64 -3.74 -1.43
CA SER A 5 9.39 -4.23 -0.82
C SER A 5 9.78 -5.26 0.24
N SER A 6 9.58 -4.92 1.51
CA SER A 6 9.95 -5.75 2.64
C SER A 6 8.70 -6.20 3.40
N HIS A 7 8.52 -7.52 3.47
CA HIS A 7 7.92 -8.26 4.58
C HIS A 7 6.44 -8.01 4.93
N SER A 8 5.56 -8.89 4.43
CA SER A 8 4.65 -9.70 5.28
C SER A 8 3.82 -10.64 4.39
N ALA A 9 4.38 -11.80 4.06
CA ALA A 9 3.57 -12.93 3.64
C ALA A 9 3.88 -14.07 4.61
N SER A 10 2.97 -14.34 5.55
CA SER A 10 3.05 -15.56 6.35
C SER A 10 2.84 -16.75 5.41
N LEU A 11 3.95 -17.35 5.00
CA LEU A 11 3.95 -18.54 4.15
C LEU A 11 3.64 -19.75 5.05
N GLU A 12 2.37 -20.01 5.31
CA GLU A 12 1.97 -21.27 5.93
C GLU A 12 1.94 -22.37 4.85
N VAL A 13 3.07 -23.05 4.67
CA VAL A 13 3.21 -24.17 3.74
C VAL A 13 2.44 -25.36 4.30
N VAL A 14 1.20 -25.52 3.85
CA VAL A 14 0.39 -26.73 4.14
C VAL A 14 1.04 -27.94 3.47
N PRO A 15 1.12 -29.11 4.14
CA PRO A 15 1.79 -30.30 3.62
C PRO A 15 1.17 -30.81 2.31
N SER A 16 2.05 -31.32 1.44
CA SER A 16 1.69 -32.08 0.25
C SER A 16 0.73 -33.21 0.60
N ARG A 17 -0.46 -33.21 0.00
CA ARG A 17 -1.39 -34.34 0.07
C ARG A 17 -1.03 -35.36 -1.01
N THR A 18 -1.57 -36.59 -0.94
CA THR A 18 -1.48 -37.62 -1.99
C THR A 18 -2.80 -37.67 -2.77
N LEU A 19 -2.71 -37.84 -4.10
CA LEU A 19 -3.83 -37.80 -5.04
C LEU A 19 -4.11 -39.27 -5.27
N SER A 20 -5.38 -39.67 -5.18
CA SER A 20 -5.71 -41.05 -5.49
C SER A 20 -5.28 -41.34 -6.92
N SER A 21 -4.65 -42.49 -7.16
CA SER A 21 -4.25 -42.92 -8.51
C SER A 21 -5.43 -42.89 -9.48
N GLN A 22 -6.64 -43.23 -9.02
CA GLN A 22 -7.86 -43.15 -9.82
C GLN A 22 -8.25 -41.72 -10.22
N GLN A 23 -8.03 -40.74 -9.34
CA GLN A 23 -8.35 -39.34 -9.63
C GLN A 23 -7.36 -38.75 -10.62
N TYR A 24 -6.08 -39.09 -10.49
CA TYR A 24 -5.03 -38.67 -11.41
C TYR A 24 -5.32 -39.14 -12.84
N GLU A 25 -5.64 -40.43 -13.01
CA GLU A 25 -5.92 -40.97 -14.35
C GLU A 25 -7.15 -40.32 -14.99
N ARG A 26 -8.21 -40.06 -14.23
CA ARG A 26 -9.39 -39.34 -14.76
C ARG A 26 -9.05 -37.96 -15.31
N LEU A 27 -8.22 -37.22 -14.57
CA LEU A 27 -7.78 -35.88 -14.96
C LEU A 27 -6.91 -35.89 -16.22
N ILE A 28 -6.03 -36.89 -16.36
CA ILE A 28 -5.22 -37.07 -17.57
C ILE A 28 -6.08 -37.48 -18.76
N GLU A 29 -7.06 -38.37 -18.57
CA GLU A 29 -7.99 -38.75 -19.63
C GLU A 29 -8.84 -37.55 -20.11
N GLU A 30 -9.33 -36.71 -19.19
CA GLU A 30 -10.04 -35.48 -19.55
C GLU A 30 -9.17 -34.52 -20.36
N PHE A 31 -7.88 -34.40 -20.01
CA PHE A 31 -6.92 -33.61 -20.76
C PHE A 31 -6.64 -34.18 -22.16
N ARG A 32 -6.56 -35.53 -22.29
CA ARG A 32 -6.39 -36.22 -23.59
C ARG A 32 -7.58 -35.96 -24.51
N LEU A 33 -8.80 -35.97 -23.97
CA LEU A 33 -10.02 -35.70 -24.74
C LEU A 33 -10.14 -34.23 -25.14
N ASN A 34 -9.78 -33.31 -24.23
CA ASN A 34 -9.90 -31.87 -24.43
C ASN A 34 -8.60 -31.14 -24.05
N ALA A 35 -7.78 -30.83 -25.06
CA ALA A 35 -6.49 -30.14 -24.87
C ALA A 35 -6.62 -28.73 -24.25
N HIS A 36 -7.78 -28.09 -24.38
CA HIS A 36 -8.09 -26.76 -23.79
C HIS A 36 -8.90 -26.84 -22.49
N SER A 37 -8.89 -27.99 -21.80
CA SER A 37 -9.55 -28.14 -20.50
C SER A 37 -8.89 -27.26 -19.43
N TYR A 38 -9.69 -26.91 -18.42
CA TYR A 38 -9.26 -26.11 -17.27
C TYR A 38 -9.37 -26.92 -15.99
N TYR A 39 -8.32 -26.87 -15.18
CA TYR A 39 -8.34 -27.39 -13.83
C TYR A 39 -9.00 -26.36 -12.91
N THR A 40 -10.11 -26.74 -12.27
CA THR A 40 -10.85 -25.86 -11.35
C THR A 40 -10.72 -26.37 -9.92
N LEU A 41 -10.32 -25.48 -9.03
CA LEU A 41 -10.22 -25.73 -7.60
C LEU A 41 -11.37 -25.05 -6.87
N LYS A 42 -11.99 -25.79 -5.95
CA LYS A 42 -12.99 -25.29 -5.02
C LYS A 42 -12.43 -25.33 -3.60
N VAL A 43 -12.23 -24.17 -3.01
CA VAL A 43 -11.76 -24.03 -1.63
C VAL A 43 -12.98 -23.78 -0.76
N ASN A 44 -13.36 -24.76 0.04
CA ASN A 44 -14.44 -24.61 1.01
C ASN A 44 -13.87 -24.06 2.32
N PHE A 45 -14.55 -23.08 2.90
CA PHE A 45 -14.19 -22.52 4.20
C PHE A 45 -15.44 -22.36 5.05
N LYS A 46 -15.23 -22.33 6.37
CA LYS A 46 -16.32 -22.17 7.35
C LYS A 46 -16.23 -20.78 7.93
N HIS A 47 -17.29 -20.00 7.75
CA HIS A 47 -17.45 -18.69 8.37
C HIS A 47 -18.52 -18.78 9.45
N ARG A 48 -18.10 -18.80 10.72
CA ARG A 48 -18.94 -18.86 11.93
C ARG A 48 -19.91 -20.06 11.97
N LEU A 49 -20.97 -20.02 11.16
CA LEU A 49 -21.99 -21.08 10.99
C LEU A 49 -22.33 -21.39 9.52
N LEU A 50 -21.84 -20.60 8.57
CA LEU A 50 -22.08 -20.77 7.14
C LEU A 50 -20.88 -21.44 6.47
N GLN A 51 -21.15 -22.43 5.62
CA GLN A 51 -20.17 -23.00 4.71
C GLN A 51 -20.22 -22.21 3.42
N ASP A 52 -19.09 -21.65 3.02
CA ASP A 52 -18.95 -20.92 1.78
C ASP A 52 -17.72 -21.41 1.01
N TYR A 53 -17.59 -21.01 -0.25
CA TYR A 53 -16.51 -21.46 -1.10
C TYR A 53 -16.05 -20.41 -2.10
N VAL A 54 -14.75 -20.46 -2.42
CA VAL A 54 -14.17 -19.71 -3.53
C VAL A 54 -13.66 -20.69 -4.58
N MET A 55 -13.74 -20.29 -5.85
CA MET A 55 -13.26 -21.09 -6.97
C MET A 55 -12.19 -20.35 -7.74
N THR A 56 -11.23 -21.10 -8.26
CA THR A 56 -10.17 -20.59 -9.13
C THR A 56 -9.85 -21.64 -10.18
N SER A 57 -9.45 -21.21 -11.38
CA SER A 57 -9.24 -22.11 -12.52
C SER A 57 -7.98 -21.75 -13.28
N ILE A 58 -7.27 -22.76 -13.79
CA ILE A 58 -6.05 -22.62 -14.59
C ILE A 58 -6.07 -23.63 -15.74
N PRO A 59 -5.46 -23.35 -16.91
CA PRO A 59 -5.36 -24.35 -17.97
C PRO A 59 -4.75 -25.66 -17.48
N MET A 60 -5.38 -26.79 -17.82
CA MET A 60 -4.99 -28.11 -17.36
C MET A 60 -3.57 -28.48 -17.83
N CYS A 61 -3.20 -28.05 -19.04
CA CYS A 61 -1.88 -28.23 -19.63
C CYS A 61 -0.74 -27.72 -18.71
N LEU A 62 -0.89 -26.55 -18.07
CA LEU A 62 0.13 -26.00 -17.17
C LEU A 62 0.31 -26.87 -15.91
N VAL A 63 -0.80 -27.37 -15.38
CA VAL A 63 -0.79 -28.23 -14.18
C VAL A 63 -0.17 -29.60 -14.52
N VAL A 64 -0.51 -30.16 -15.68
CA VAL A 64 0.02 -31.45 -16.14
C VAL A 64 1.52 -31.37 -16.43
N GLN A 65 1.99 -30.30 -17.09
CA GLN A 65 3.41 -30.08 -17.37
C GLN A 65 4.26 -30.01 -16.10
N THR A 66 3.72 -29.39 -15.06
CA THR A 66 4.39 -29.26 -13.76
C THR A 66 4.20 -30.48 -12.86
N ARG A 67 3.62 -31.59 -13.36
CA ARG A 67 3.27 -32.78 -12.56
C ARG A 67 2.43 -32.43 -11.33
N PHE A 68 1.42 -31.59 -11.53
CA PHE A 68 0.54 -31.08 -10.47
C PHE A 68 1.29 -30.34 -9.35
N GLN A 69 2.43 -29.73 -9.67
CA GLN A 69 3.16 -28.86 -8.75
C GLN A 69 2.69 -27.42 -8.93
N TYR A 70 1.84 -26.96 -8.02
CA TYR A 70 1.25 -25.62 -8.07
C TYR A 70 1.15 -24.99 -6.69
N MET A 71 0.96 -23.68 -6.69
CA MET A 71 0.78 -22.88 -5.49
C MET A 71 -0.60 -22.23 -5.52
N ILE A 72 -1.27 -22.24 -4.37
CA ILE A 72 -2.54 -21.55 -4.16
C ILE A 72 -2.26 -20.34 -3.27
N ASP A 73 -2.54 -19.14 -3.78
CA ASP A 73 -2.55 -17.91 -3.02
C ASP A 73 -3.99 -17.62 -2.56
N LEU A 74 -4.22 -17.56 -1.24
CA LEU A 74 -5.49 -17.15 -0.66
C LEU A 74 -5.37 -15.73 -0.14
N PHE A 75 -6.30 -14.86 -0.57
CA PHE A 75 -6.34 -13.48 -0.14
C PHE A 75 -7.35 -13.30 0.98
N LEU A 76 -6.86 -12.75 2.10
CA LEU A 76 -7.64 -12.50 3.29
C LEU A 76 -7.96 -11.01 3.43
N ASN A 77 -9.16 -10.70 3.92
CA ASN A 77 -9.53 -9.37 4.37
C ASN A 77 -8.83 -9.01 5.70
N GLU A 78 -8.93 -7.75 6.14
CA GLU A 78 -8.45 -7.25 7.44
C GLU A 78 -8.95 -8.07 8.64
N ASN A 79 -10.15 -8.65 8.52
CA ASN A 79 -10.76 -9.52 9.53
C ASN A 79 -10.28 -11.00 9.47
N GLY A 80 -9.37 -11.34 8.57
CA GLY A 80 -8.86 -12.71 8.37
C GLY A 80 -9.80 -13.63 7.58
N TYR A 81 -10.80 -13.09 6.88
CA TYR A 81 -11.72 -13.88 6.05
C TYR A 81 -11.20 -14.05 4.63
N ILE A 82 -11.35 -15.25 4.06
CA ILE A 82 -11.00 -15.54 2.66
C ILE A 82 -11.95 -14.79 1.73
N VAL A 83 -11.39 -13.95 0.85
CA VAL A 83 -12.15 -13.18 -0.15
C VAL A 83 -11.95 -13.76 -1.54
N SER A 84 -10.73 -14.18 -1.87
CA SER A 84 -10.42 -14.75 -3.18
C SER A 84 -9.29 -15.78 -3.11
N ALA A 85 -9.23 -16.61 -4.15
CA ALA A 85 -8.20 -17.62 -4.33
C ALA A 85 -7.59 -17.51 -5.73
N HIS A 86 -6.28 -17.69 -5.82
CA HIS A 86 -5.53 -17.70 -7.06
C HIS A 86 -4.66 -18.94 -7.12
N ILE A 87 -4.57 -19.56 -8.30
CA ILE A 87 -3.71 -20.70 -8.57
C ILE A 87 -2.60 -20.29 -9.54
N ALA A 88 -1.36 -20.68 -9.22
CA ALA A 88 -0.20 -20.45 -10.07
C ALA A 88 0.69 -21.69 -10.15
N THR A 89 1.32 -21.89 -11.30
CA THR A 89 2.30 -22.94 -11.55
C THR A 89 3.66 -22.30 -11.86
N ASN A 90 4.75 -22.91 -11.43
CA ASN A 90 6.09 -22.40 -11.73
C ASN A 90 6.55 -22.85 -13.14
N ASN A 91 7.08 -21.93 -13.94
CA ASN A 91 7.78 -22.22 -15.20
C ASN A 91 7.04 -23.17 -16.17
N ALA A 92 5.72 -22.98 -16.34
CA ALA A 92 4.92 -23.78 -17.25
C ALA A 92 4.58 -22.98 -18.51
N THR A 93 4.76 -23.62 -19.67
CA THR A 93 4.36 -23.09 -20.97
C THR A 93 3.59 -24.19 -21.68
N CYS A 94 2.32 -23.91 -22.03
CA CYS A 94 1.46 -24.81 -22.80
C CYS A 94 1.97 -25.02 -24.23
N THR A 95 3.14 -25.61 -24.36
CA THR A 95 3.70 -26.12 -25.61
C THR A 95 3.24 -27.57 -25.79
N THR A 96 3.49 -28.18 -26.95
CA THR A 96 3.00 -29.52 -27.29
C THR A 96 3.50 -30.56 -26.28
N LEU A 97 2.69 -30.81 -25.25
CA LEU A 97 2.93 -31.85 -24.26
C LEU A 97 2.55 -33.19 -24.89
N ASN A 98 3.55 -34.03 -25.15
CA ASN A 98 3.31 -35.43 -25.45
C ASN A 98 2.93 -36.14 -24.15
N VAL A 99 1.63 -36.36 -23.95
CA VAL A 99 1.07 -37.02 -22.76
C VAL A 99 1.68 -38.40 -22.52
N SER A 100 2.22 -39.03 -23.56
CA SER A 100 2.92 -40.33 -23.50
C SER A 100 4.24 -40.33 -22.71
N THR A 101 4.84 -39.16 -22.44
CA THR A 101 6.07 -39.04 -21.63
C THR A 101 5.81 -38.82 -20.14
N LEU A 102 4.53 -38.64 -19.76
CA LEU A 102 4.14 -38.59 -18.36
C LEU A 102 4.16 -40.02 -17.83
N ASP A 103 5.21 -40.33 -17.06
CA ASP A 103 5.36 -41.61 -16.39
C ASP A 103 4.27 -41.77 -15.32
N THR A 104 3.20 -42.45 -15.71
CA THR A 104 1.96 -42.64 -14.92
C THR A 104 2.16 -43.52 -13.69
N LYS A 105 3.29 -44.21 -13.54
CA LYS A 105 3.42 -45.29 -12.56
C LYS A 105 4.24 -44.98 -11.31
N ASN A 106 5.20 -44.05 -11.34
CA ASN A 106 6.19 -43.94 -10.26
C ASN A 106 6.25 -42.60 -9.51
N ASP A 107 5.54 -41.55 -9.96
CA ASP A 107 5.62 -40.23 -9.32
C ASP A 107 4.25 -39.57 -9.16
N LEU A 108 3.39 -40.19 -8.34
CA LEU A 108 2.11 -39.61 -7.89
C LEU A 108 2.30 -38.50 -6.84
N THR A 109 3.54 -38.01 -6.68
CA THR A 109 3.91 -36.98 -5.71
C THR A 109 3.64 -35.61 -6.30
N TYR A 110 2.42 -35.10 -6.12
CA TYR A 110 2.12 -33.71 -6.42
C TYR A 110 2.45 -32.83 -5.21
N LYS A 111 2.90 -31.60 -5.49
CA LYS A 111 3.28 -30.62 -4.47
C LYS A 111 2.34 -29.44 -4.56
N VAL A 112 1.47 -29.31 -3.56
CA VAL A 112 0.61 -28.14 -3.41
C VAL A 112 1.16 -27.29 -2.30
N SER A 113 1.53 -26.06 -2.62
CA SER A 113 1.93 -25.07 -1.63
C SER A 113 0.79 -24.10 -1.40
N LEU A 114 0.44 -23.83 -0.15
CA LEU A 114 -0.53 -22.80 0.21
C LEU A 114 0.23 -21.54 0.64
N ARG A 115 -0.24 -20.36 0.19
CA ARG A 115 0.21 -19.07 0.69
C ARG A 115 -1.00 -18.25 1.11
N LEU A 116 -0.94 -17.73 2.34
CA LEU A 116 -1.93 -16.80 2.85
C LEU A 116 -1.39 -15.38 2.68
N GLN A 117 -2.17 -14.54 1.99
CA GLN A 117 -1.86 -13.13 1.79
C GLN A 117 -2.91 -12.31 2.52
N SER A 118 -2.56 -11.74 3.66
CA SER A 118 -3.37 -10.76 4.37
C SER A 118 -3.18 -9.37 3.78
N SER A 119 -4.23 -8.55 3.82
CA SER A 119 -4.12 -7.12 3.50
C SER A 119 -3.09 -6.47 4.41
N ASP A 120 -1.99 -5.98 3.84
CA ASP A 120 -1.05 -5.13 4.55
C ASP A 120 -1.51 -3.68 4.44
N ASN A 121 -1.29 -2.91 5.50
CA ASN A 121 -1.51 -1.48 5.45
C ASN A 121 -0.44 -0.90 4.53
N GLY A 122 -0.87 -0.22 3.47
CA GLY A 122 0.04 0.42 2.52
C GLY A 122 1.05 1.33 3.22
N PRO A 123 2.18 1.63 2.56
CA PRO A 123 3.22 2.44 3.17
C PRO A 123 2.64 3.77 3.62
N GLN A 124 2.80 4.08 4.91
CA GLN A 124 2.37 5.36 5.46
C GLN A 124 3.14 6.47 4.73
N PRO A 125 2.47 7.50 4.20
CA PRO A 125 3.16 8.54 3.44
C PRO A 125 4.19 9.24 4.34
N GLU A 126 5.42 9.39 3.84
CA GLU A 126 6.48 10.15 4.51
C GLU A 126 6.22 11.66 4.42
N ILE A 127 5.20 12.16 5.14
CA ILE A 127 4.88 13.60 5.17
C ILE A 127 5.90 14.37 6.04
N GLN A 128 6.84 13.68 6.70
CA GLN A 128 7.80 14.29 7.62
C GLN A 128 8.68 15.36 6.94
N HIS A 129 9.16 15.10 5.71
CA HIS A 129 9.97 16.07 4.98
C HIS A 129 9.14 17.32 4.60
N PHE A 130 7.90 17.12 4.15
CA PHE A 130 7.01 18.23 3.82
C PHE A 130 6.62 19.04 5.06
N LEU A 131 6.36 18.38 6.19
CA LEU A 131 6.12 19.03 7.48
C LEU A 131 7.32 19.86 7.93
N ASN A 132 8.53 19.31 7.81
CA ASN A 132 9.75 20.04 8.17
C ASN A 132 9.98 21.25 7.27
N LYS A 133 9.72 21.12 5.96
CA LYS A 133 9.75 22.25 5.01
C LYS A 133 8.72 23.31 5.39
N LEU A 134 7.49 22.92 5.67
CA LEU A 134 6.42 23.84 6.09
C LEU A 134 6.74 24.54 7.42
N LYS A 135 7.30 23.82 8.41
CA LYS A 135 7.74 24.41 9.67
C LYS A 135 8.82 25.46 9.43
N ARG A 136 9.83 25.13 8.63
CA ARG A 136 10.91 26.05 8.27
C ARG A 136 10.43 27.29 7.52
N GLU A 137 9.47 27.13 6.61
CA GLU A 137 8.86 28.27 5.89
C GLU A 137 8.01 29.14 6.82
N LYS A 138 7.27 28.55 7.76
CA LYS A 138 6.52 29.30 8.78
C LYS A 138 7.46 30.07 9.71
N GLU A 139 8.51 29.43 10.20
CA GLU A 139 9.53 30.07 11.03
C GLU A 139 10.25 31.19 10.27
N ALA A 140 10.57 30.99 8.99
CA ALA A 140 11.15 32.02 8.16
C ALA A 140 10.20 33.21 7.99
N LYS A 141 8.90 32.98 7.76
CA LYS A 141 7.89 34.06 7.65
C LYS A 141 7.70 34.83 8.95
N LEU A 142 7.70 34.15 10.10
CA LEU A 142 7.62 34.81 11.41
C LEU A 142 8.88 35.64 11.72
N ASN A 143 10.04 35.22 11.21
CA ASN A 143 11.30 35.95 11.37
C ASN A 143 11.54 37.02 10.28
N THR A 144 10.88 36.93 9.12
CA THR A 144 10.96 37.92 8.02
C THR A 144 9.78 38.90 7.97
N ASP A 145 8.79 38.76 8.86
CA ASP A 145 7.97 39.88 9.33
C ASP A 145 8.86 40.83 10.15
N SER A 146 9.85 41.40 9.47
CA SER A 146 10.72 42.44 9.96
C SER A 146 9.89 43.69 10.24
N ASP A 147 9.58 43.89 11.52
CA ASP A 147 9.22 45.19 12.09
C ASP A 147 7.91 45.80 11.56
N ASN A 148 6.83 45.01 11.46
CA ASN A 148 5.45 45.52 11.33
C ASN A 148 4.93 46.12 12.66
N ARG A 149 5.79 46.80 13.44
CA ARG A 149 5.28 47.69 14.48
C ARG A 149 4.63 48.87 13.78
N PRO A 150 3.40 49.27 14.15
CA PRO A 150 2.72 50.36 13.48
C PRO A 150 3.63 51.59 13.47
N PHE A 151 3.84 52.19 12.30
CA PHE A 151 4.72 53.35 12.05
C PHE A 151 4.68 54.38 13.19
N VAL A 152 3.48 54.62 13.73
CA VAL A 152 3.20 55.52 14.85
C VAL A 152 4.10 55.28 16.08
N LEU A 153 4.37 54.02 16.46
CA LEU A 153 5.23 53.71 17.62
C LEU A 153 6.70 54.07 17.38
N LYS A 154 7.17 53.99 16.13
CA LYS A 154 8.55 54.31 15.77
C LYS A 154 8.81 55.82 15.79
N TYR A 155 7.80 56.61 15.45
CA TYR A 155 7.91 58.08 15.35
C TYR A 155 7.31 58.83 16.55
N TRP A 156 6.66 58.15 17.49
CA TRP A 156 6.07 58.79 18.69
C TRP A 156 7.09 59.57 19.52
N LYS A 157 8.30 59.05 19.66
CA LYS A 157 9.41 59.74 20.34
C LYS A 157 9.75 61.09 19.69
N TYR A 158 9.57 61.22 18.38
CA TYR A 158 9.90 62.45 17.64
C TYR A 158 8.71 63.41 17.53
N LEU A 159 7.48 62.89 17.58
CA LEU A 159 6.27 63.69 17.66
C LEU A 159 6.19 64.47 18.99
N LEU A 160 6.57 63.84 20.11
CA LEU A 160 6.54 64.44 21.45
C LEU A 160 7.29 65.80 21.56
N PRO A 161 8.59 65.93 21.19
CA PRO A 161 9.31 67.20 21.29
C PRO A 161 8.76 68.29 20.37
N ILE A 162 8.24 67.92 19.18
CA ILE A 162 7.63 68.89 18.26
C ILE A 162 6.36 69.49 18.88
N VAL A 163 5.52 68.66 19.49
CA VAL A 163 4.30 69.14 20.17
C VAL A 163 4.65 70.04 21.37
N ILE A 164 5.71 69.73 22.12
CA ILE A 164 6.17 70.59 23.24
C ILE A 164 6.62 71.97 22.72
N ILE A 165 7.38 72.01 21.61
CA ILE A 165 7.83 73.28 21.00
C ILE A 165 6.61 74.08 20.50
N PHE A 166 5.65 73.43 19.84
CA PHE A 166 4.42 74.08 19.37
C PHE A 166 3.54 74.58 20.52
N LEU A 167 3.47 73.87 21.65
CA LEU A 167 2.74 74.34 22.83
C LEU A 167 3.42 75.53 23.48
N VAL A 168 4.76 75.53 23.58
CA VAL A 168 5.50 76.69 24.08
C VAL A 168 5.34 77.89 23.15
N GLN A 169 5.38 77.69 21.82
CA GLN A 169 5.20 78.79 20.86
C GLN A 169 3.74 79.23 20.68
N GLY A 170 2.76 78.35 20.88
CA GLY A 170 1.33 78.66 20.86
C GLY A 170 0.79 79.21 22.19
N ALA A 171 1.52 79.03 23.28
CA ALA A 171 1.24 79.64 24.58
C ALA A 171 1.82 81.04 24.75
N PHE A 172 2.35 81.65 23.68
CA PHE A 172 2.61 83.10 23.63
C PHE A 172 1.53 83.80 22.79
N PRO A 173 0.35 84.11 23.36
CA PRO A 173 -0.42 85.25 22.89
C PRO A 173 0.37 86.53 23.24
N ASP A 174 0.30 87.50 22.35
CA ASP A 174 1.01 88.78 22.40
C ASP A 174 1.11 89.40 23.81
N GLY A 175 2.34 89.76 24.19
CA GLY A 175 2.65 90.40 25.47
C GLY A 175 3.88 91.30 25.38
N GLY A 176 3.99 92.09 24.31
CA GLY A 176 4.90 93.23 24.24
C GLY A 176 4.24 94.50 24.78
N SER A 177 4.69 95.00 25.94
CA SER A 177 4.53 96.39 26.38
C SER A 177 5.60 96.72 27.42
N GLY A 178 6.47 97.70 27.10
CA GLY A 178 7.54 98.16 27.98
C GLY A 178 7.09 99.05 29.14
N GLY A 179 8.02 99.34 30.05
CA GLY A 179 7.87 100.40 31.04
C GLY A 179 8.65 100.23 32.36
N ARG A 180 9.98 100.37 32.33
CA ARG A 180 10.84 101.19 33.23
C ARG A 180 12.31 100.83 33.05
#